data_AF-A0A7C1HZ68-F1
#
_entry.id   AF-A0A7C1HZ68-F1
#
_cell.length_a   1.000
_cell.length_b   1.000
_cell.length_c   1.000
_cell.angle_alpha   90.00
_cell.angle_beta   90.00
_cell.angle_gamma   90.00
#
_symmetry.space_group_name_H-M   'P 1'
#
loop_
_entity.id
_entity.type
_entity.pdbx_description
1 polymer ?
#
loop_
_entity_poly.entity_id
_entity_poly.type
_entity_poly.pdbx_seq_one_letter_code
_entity_poly.pdbx_strand_id
1 'polypeptide(L)'
;MPTSLIDPSDVIDITSYMSPDGSIRWKVPEGEWTIMRFGYSLTGAKNRPAVPEGTGYEVDKLSGEHTRAYIKEYMSPIGETLGPLMGKTLQYVMLDSWEAGMQNWTDHMLDEFKHRRGYDLAHYLPCLSGYVVGDSDISDRVLWDFRRTLADMFAENHYGVLTEFLHEMGIGTYGEASGVSLEILEDALLCKKYMDIPMGEFWYRALHPELMYYQDIRGAASAAHVYGKEIVAAESFTGGGYESPNTLKTIGDYWFTQGVNRIVFHTSAHQPLDTKPGNTMVGTHIN
;
A
#
# COMPACT_ATOMS: atom_id res chain seq x y z
N MET A 1 33.30 14.44 -15.12
CA MET A 1 32.88 14.08 -13.75
C MET A 1 33.69 12.85 -13.38
N PRO A 2 34.46 12.82 -12.30
CA PRO A 2 35.09 11.57 -11.90
C PRO A 2 33.95 10.61 -11.55
N THR A 3 33.76 9.61 -12.39
CA THR A 3 32.96 8.41 -12.12
C THR A 3 33.69 7.66 -11.03
N SER A 4 33.54 8.08 -9.77
CA SER A 4 34.10 7.34 -8.64
C SER A 4 33.23 6.12 -8.42
N LEU A 5 33.53 5.08 -9.19
CA LEU A 5 33.10 3.72 -9.00
C LEU A 5 33.51 3.29 -7.59
N ILE A 6 32.56 2.85 -6.76
CA ILE A 6 32.86 2.32 -5.42
C ILE A 6 32.97 0.79 -5.55
N ASP A 7 34.09 0.18 -5.21
CA ASP A 7 34.14 -1.28 -5.08
C ASP A 7 33.31 -1.69 -3.84
N PRO A 8 32.34 -2.62 -3.96
CA PRO A 8 31.55 -3.07 -2.82
C PRO A 8 32.40 -3.57 -1.64
N SER A 9 33.58 -4.13 -1.92
CA SER A 9 34.51 -4.64 -0.89
C SER A 9 35.25 -3.52 -0.12
N ASP A 10 35.29 -2.30 -0.66
CA ASP A 10 35.84 -1.12 0.00
C ASP A 10 34.82 -0.43 0.93
N VAL A 11 33.56 -0.86 0.89
CA VAL A 11 32.51 -0.33 1.79
C VAL A 11 32.62 -0.99 3.16
N ILE A 12 33.04 -0.20 4.15
CA ILE A 12 33.19 -0.62 5.55
C ILE A 12 31.99 -0.14 6.35
N ASP A 13 31.24 -1.08 6.94
CA ASP A 13 30.24 -0.74 7.95
C ASP A 13 30.92 -0.32 9.26
N ILE A 14 30.74 0.96 9.62
CA ILE A 14 31.28 1.55 10.84
C ILE A 14 30.21 1.86 11.88
N THR A 15 28.98 1.33 11.74
CA THR A 15 27.84 1.63 12.60
C THR A 15 28.15 1.39 14.08
N SER A 16 28.86 0.31 14.41
CA SER A 16 29.25 -0.01 15.80
C SER A 16 30.25 0.96 16.42
N TYR A 17 30.89 1.83 15.64
CA TYR A 17 31.83 2.84 16.12
C TYR A 17 31.16 4.20 16.43
N MET A 18 29.87 4.36 16.14
CA MET A 18 29.11 5.57 16.45
C MET A 18 28.53 5.48 17.87
N SER A 19 28.80 6.49 18.68
CA SER A 19 28.23 6.62 20.03
C SER A 19 26.84 7.27 19.97
N PRO A 20 26.00 7.14 21.02
CA PRO A 20 24.66 7.72 21.05
C PRO A 20 24.60 9.25 20.85
N ASP A 21 25.69 9.96 21.16
CA ASP A 21 25.83 11.41 20.94
C ASP A 21 26.17 11.78 19.48
N GLY A 22 26.31 10.78 18.60
CA GLY A 22 26.68 10.94 17.19
C GLY A 22 28.19 11.05 16.94
N SER A 23 29.04 11.00 17.97
CA SER A 23 30.49 10.97 17.79
C SER A 23 30.95 9.59 17.30
N ILE A 24 31.93 9.56 16.38
CA ILE A 24 32.49 8.32 15.82
C ILE A 24 33.90 8.10 16.38
N ARG A 25 34.17 6.90 16.90
CA ARG A 25 35.50 6.47 17.36
C ARG A 25 35.94 5.24 16.57
N TRP A 26 36.53 5.49 15.41
CA TRP A 26 36.98 4.46 14.49
C TRP A 26 38.47 4.65 14.16
N LYS A 27 39.24 3.56 14.15
CA LYS A 27 40.64 3.57 13.73
C LYS A 27 40.68 3.54 12.19
N VAL A 28 40.66 4.73 11.59
CA VAL A 28 40.64 4.92 10.14
C VAL A 28 41.88 4.30 9.49
N PRO A 29 41.73 3.38 8.51
CA PRO A 29 42.83 2.90 7.68
C PRO A 29 43.47 4.03 6.86
N GLU A 30 44.70 3.83 6.40
CA GLU A 30 45.36 4.79 5.50
C GLU A 30 44.54 4.97 4.21
N GLY A 31 44.42 6.22 3.75
CA GLY A 31 43.65 6.58 2.56
C GLY A 31 42.72 7.78 2.78
N GLU A 32 42.04 8.19 1.72
CA GLU A 32 40.96 9.19 1.78
C GLU A 32 39.61 8.48 1.87
N TRP A 33 38.81 8.84 2.87
CA TRP A 33 37.54 8.18 3.16
C TRP A 33 36.38 9.16 3.09
N THR A 34 35.27 8.72 2.50
CA THR A 34 33.97 9.40 2.61
C THR A 34 33.15 8.67 3.67
N ILE A 35 32.74 9.40 4.72
CA ILE A 35 31.83 8.86 5.73
C ILE A 35 30.39 9.16 5.31
N MET A 36 29.59 8.11 5.10
CA MET A 36 28.18 8.22 4.77
C MET A 36 27.34 7.80 5.98
N ARG A 37 26.56 8.75 6.52
CA ARG A 37 25.64 8.49 7.63
C ARG A 37 24.23 8.33 7.10
N PHE A 38 23.74 7.10 7.07
CA PHE A 38 22.36 6.79 6.72
C PHE A 38 21.46 6.92 7.96
N GLY A 39 20.23 7.34 7.72
CA GLY A 39 19.16 7.43 8.71
C GLY A 39 17.83 7.54 7.98
N TYR A 40 16.74 7.44 8.72
CA TYR A 40 15.40 7.58 8.19
C TYR A 40 14.59 8.52 9.09
N SER A 41 13.50 9.04 8.53
CA SER A 41 12.53 9.89 9.22
C SER A 41 11.12 9.56 8.73
N LEU A 42 10.11 10.11 9.40
CA LEU A 42 8.72 9.99 8.94
C LEU A 42 8.56 10.61 7.54
N THR A 43 7.73 9.98 6.71
CA THR A 43 7.27 10.54 5.42
C THR A 43 6.30 11.71 5.62
N GLY A 44 5.63 11.75 6.77
CA GLY A 44 4.64 12.75 7.14
C GLY A 44 3.22 12.47 6.64
N ALA A 45 2.99 11.35 5.95
CA ALA A 45 1.67 10.95 5.47
C ALA A 45 0.71 10.68 6.64
N LYS A 46 -0.53 11.11 6.49
CA LYS A 46 -1.61 10.95 7.47
C LYS A 46 -2.86 10.44 6.77
N ASN A 47 -3.67 9.68 7.50
CA ASN A 47 -4.95 9.21 6.99
C ASN A 47 -5.87 10.39 6.68
N ARG A 48 -6.67 10.24 5.62
CA ARG A 48 -7.56 11.29 5.12
C ARG A 48 -8.67 10.70 4.25
N PRO A 49 -9.87 11.33 4.21
CA PRO A 49 -10.32 12.39 5.11
C PRO A 49 -10.70 11.84 6.49
N ALA A 50 -10.37 12.57 7.55
CA ALA A 50 -10.77 12.22 8.92
C ALA A 50 -10.99 13.49 9.77
N VAL A 51 -11.77 13.35 10.84
CA VAL A 51 -11.84 14.38 11.90
C VAL A 51 -10.50 14.50 12.62
N PRO A 52 -10.17 15.64 13.24
CA PRO A 52 -8.88 15.83 13.91
C PRO A 52 -8.52 14.72 14.91
N GLU A 53 -9.49 14.25 15.68
CA GLU A 53 -9.34 13.21 16.70
C GLU A 53 -9.08 11.81 16.09
N GLY A 54 -9.51 11.59 14.84
CA GLY A 54 -9.29 10.37 14.07
C GLY A 54 -8.14 10.49 13.07
N THR A 55 -7.38 11.60 13.11
CA THR A 55 -6.26 11.85 12.18
C THR A 55 -4.93 11.54 12.86
N GLY A 56 -4.18 10.61 12.28
CA GLY A 56 -2.86 10.17 12.74
C GLY A 56 -1.90 9.96 11.58
N TYR A 57 -0.65 9.62 11.89
CA TYR A 57 0.30 9.19 10.86
C TYR A 57 -0.11 7.83 10.31
N GLU A 58 0.16 7.65 9.02
CA GLU A 58 0.08 6.34 8.39
C GLU A 58 1.03 5.35 9.08
N VAL A 59 0.53 4.14 9.35
CA VAL A 59 1.35 3.05 9.88
C VAL A 59 2.46 2.69 8.90
N ASP A 60 3.62 2.27 9.38
CA ASP A 60 4.67 1.69 8.55
C ASP A 60 4.19 0.38 7.91
N LYS A 61 3.92 0.44 6.61
CA LYS A 61 3.35 -0.65 5.81
C LYS A 61 4.38 -1.72 5.43
N LEU A 62 5.66 -1.45 5.65
CA LEU A 62 6.74 -2.41 5.45
C LEU A 62 6.96 -3.28 6.70
N SER A 63 6.39 -2.91 7.85
CA SER A 63 6.51 -3.68 9.09
C SER A 63 5.21 -4.40 9.44
N GLY A 64 5.29 -5.73 9.53
CA GLY A 64 4.16 -6.57 9.93
C GLY A 64 3.80 -6.35 11.40
N GLU A 65 4.79 -6.10 12.25
CA GLU A 65 4.57 -5.78 13.67
C GLU A 65 3.77 -4.48 13.82
N HIS A 66 4.20 -3.40 13.14
CA HIS A 66 3.55 -2.10 13.22
C HIS A 66 2.15 -2.15 12.61
N THR A 67 1.99 -2.85 11.47
CA THR A 67 0.67 -3.07 10.85
C THR A 67 -0.28 -3.81 11.79
N ARG A 68 0.16 -4.91 12.42
CA ARG A 68 -0.67 -5.69 13.33
C ARG A 68 -1.07 -4.89 14.57
N ALA A 69 -0.14 -4.11 15.12
CA ALA A 69 -0.42 -3.23 16.25
C ALA A 69 -1.47 -2.16 15.86
N TYR A 70 -1.31 -1.52 14.70
CA TYR A 70 -2.25 -0.52 14.20
C TYR A 70 -3.67 -1.08 14.06
N ILE A 71 -3.84 -2.19 13.34
CA ILE A 71 -5.19 -2.72 13.09
C ILE A 71 -5.85 -3.23 14.36
N LYS A 72 -5.08 -3.78 15.30
CA LYS A 72 -5.61 -4.20 16.59
C LYS A 72 -6.19 -3.01 17.35
N GLU A 73 -5.43 -1.91 17.44
CA GLU A 73 -5.90 -0.70 18.13
C GLU A 73 -7.08 -0.05 17.39
N TYR A 74 -7.07 -0.06 16.05
CA TYR A 74 -8.19 0.45 15.24
C TYR A 74 -9.48 -0.36 15.45
N MET A 75 -9.39 -1.68 15.49
CA MET A 75 -10.54 -2.57 15.62
C MET A 75 -11.04 -2.73 17.06
N SER A 76 -10.21 -2.45 18.08
CA SER A 76 -10.58 -2.62 19.50
C SER A 76 -11.86 -1.86 19.90
N PRO A 77 -11.97 -0.52 19.69
CA PRO A 77 -13.19 0.21 20.09
C PRO A 77 -14.43 -0.21 19.27
N ILE A 78 -14.23 -0.62 18.01
CA ILE A 78 -15.30 -1.17 17.16
C ILE A 78 -15.80 -2.49 17.76
N GLY A 79 -14.88 -3.39 18.13
CA GLY A 79 -15.19 -4.66 18.77
C GLY A 79 -15.89 -4.49 20.12
N GLU A 80 -15.44 -3.55 20.96
CA GLU A 80 -16.09 -3.22 22.23
C GLU A 80 -17.52 -2.73 22.05
N THR A 81 -17.75 -1.90 21.02
CA THR A 81 -19.07 -1.33 20.72
C THR A 81 -20.03 -2.37 20.13
N LEU A 82 -19.55 -3.18 19.18
CA LEU A 82 -20.37 -4.15 18.46
C LEU A 82 -20.57 -5.46 19.24
N GLY A 83 -19.62 -5.83 20.09
CA GLY A 83 -19.64 -7.07 20.86
C GLY A 83 -19.95 -8.29 19.99
N PRO A 84 -21.04 -9.05 20.27
CA PRO A 84 -21.40 -10.24 19.50
C PRO A 84 -21.76 -10.02 18.03
N LEU A 85 -21.90 -8.77 17.57
CA LEU A 85 -22.17 -8.43 16.17
C LEU A 85 -20.90 -8.44 15.30
N MET A 86 -19.73 -8.43 15.93
CA MET A 86 -18.43 -8.57 15.25
C MET A 86 -18.33 -9.93 14.56
N GLY A 87 -17.94 -9.95 13.28
CA GLY A 87 -17.87 -11.17 12.46
C GLY A 87 -19.23 -11.78 12.10
N LYS A 88 -20.35 -11.14 12.49
CA LYS A 88 -21.72 -11.58 12.15
C LYS A 88 -22.46 -10.55 11.32
N THR A 89 -22.55 -9.32 11.84
CA THR A 89 -23.15 -8.18 11.15
C THR A 89 -22.07 -7.33 10.49
N LEU A 90 -21.00 -7.00 11.22
CA LEU A 90 -19.79 -6.47 10.59
C LEU A 90 -18.97 -7.67 10.09
N GLN A 91 -19.09 -7.95 8.80
CA GLN A 91 -18.51 -9.12 8.16
C GLN A 91 -17.26 -8.81 7.35
N TYR A 92 -17.06 -7.55 6.96
CA TYR A 92 -15.96 -7.15 6.09
C TYR A 92 -15.36 -5.82 6.51
N VAL A 93 -14.07 -5.66 6.23
CA VAL A 93 -13.35 -4.38 6.23
C VAL A 93 -12.87 -4.11 4.80
N MET A 94 -12.98 -2.85 4.38
CA MET A 94 -12.45 -2.36 3.11
C MET A 94 -11.06 -1.79 3.33
N LEU A 95 -10.10 -2.23 2.53
CA LEU A 95 -8.81 -1.58 2.36
C LEU A 95 -8.90 -0.77 1.07
N ASP A 96 -9.16 0.52 1.23
CA ASP A 96 -9.34 1.47 0.13
C ASP A 96 -8.08 1.60 -0.74
N SER A 97 -8.16 2.39 -1.81
CA SER A 97 -7.00 2.74 -2.63
C SER A 97 -5.91 3.47 -1.84
N TRP A 98 -4.70 3.58 -2.40
CA TRP A 98 -3.53 4.05 -1.65
C TRP A 98 -3.25 5.55 -1.79
N GLU A 99 -3.45 6.34 -0.74
CA GLU A 99 -3.06 7.76 -0.71
C GLU A 99 -2.03 8.11 0.38
N ALA A 100 -1.28 7.12 0.86
CA ALA A 100 -0.27 7.27 1.92
C ALA A 100 1.13 7.71 1.41
N GLY A 101 1.26 8.01 0.11
CA GLY A 101 2.54 8.43 -0.49
C GLY A 101 3.55 7.28 -0.61
N MET A 102 4.84 7.61 -0.62
CA MET A 102 5.93 6.65 -0.82
C MET A 102 6.71 6.41 0.47
N GLN A 103 7.08 5.15 0.72
CA GLN A 103 8.03 4.76 1.76
C GLN A 103 9.02 3.74 1.20
N ASN A 104 10.25 3.74 1.73
CA ASN A 104 11.32 2.86 1.25
C ASN A 104 12.21 2.31 2.37
N TRP A 105 11.83 2.47 3.63
CA TRP A 105 12.66 2.02 4.75
C TRP A 105 11.78 1.60 5.93
N THR A 106 12.27 0.64 6.71
CA THR A 106 11.69 0.16 7.97
C THR A 106 12.83 -0.29 8.90
N ASP A 107 12.52 -0.57 10.17
CA ASP A 107 13.49 -0.90 11.21
C ASP A 107 14.35 -2.13 10.83
N HIS A 108 13.73 -3.13 10.19
CA HIS A 108 14.36 -4.41 9.82
C HIS A 108 14.73 -4.52 8.33
N MET A 109 14.87 -3.39 7.62
CA MET A 109 15.05 -3.37 6.16
C MET A 109 16.27 -4.18 5.68
N LEU A 110 17.41 -4.12 6.40
CA LEU A 110 18.62 -4.85 6.02
C LEU A 110 18.44 -6.38 6.14
N ASP A 111 17.79 -6.82 7.22
CA ASP A 111 17.54 -8.24 7.47
C ASP A 111 16.51 -8.80 6.47
N GLU A 112 15.43 -8.05 6.22
CA GLU A 112 14.41 -8.39 5.22
C GLU A 112 15.00 -8.50 3.82
N PHE A 113 15.81 -7.53 3.41
CA PHE A 113 16.50 -7.58 2.13
C PHE A 113 17.39 -8.81 2.02
N LYS A 114 18.23 -9.04 3.03
CA LYS A 114 19.18 -10.17 3.03
C LYS A 114 18.47 -11.51 2.99
N HIS A 115 17.38 -11.66 3.74
CA HIS A 115 16.55 -12.85 3.74
C HIS A 115 15.96 -13.13 2.35
N ARG A 116 15.42 -12.09 1.70
CA ARG A 116 14.66 -12.23 0.45
C ARG A 116 15.52 -12.28 -0.80
N ARG A 117 16.68 -11.62 -0.80
CA ARG A 117 17.57 -11.47 -1.97
C ARG A 117 18.85 -12.30 -1.85
N GLY A 118 19.21 -12.74 -0.65
CA GLY A 118 20.33 -13.66 -0.41
C GLY A 118 21.70 -13.00 -0.31
N TYR A 119 21.77 -11.67 -0.22
CA TYR A 119 23.02 -10.93 -0.04
C TYR A 119 22.82 -9.66 0.81
N ASP A 120 23.92 -9.09 1.29
CA ASP A 120 23.89 -7.98 2.24
C ASP A 120 23.74 -6.62 1.54
N LEU A 121 22.68 -5.87 1.88
CA LEU A 121 22.45 -4.53 1.33
C LEU A 121 23.45 -3.49 1.88
N ALA A 122 24.07 -3.73 3.03
CA ALA A 122 24.94 -2.74 3.69
C ALA A 122 26.07 -2.23 2.77
N HIS A 123 26.68 -3.13 2.00
CA HIS A 123 27.74 -2.81 1.04
C HIS A 123 27.25 -2.00 -0.17
N TYR A 124 25.94 -1.90 -0.37
CA TYR A 124 25.32 -1.22 -1.51
C TYR A 124 24.42 -0.05 -1.10
N LEU A 125 24.32 0.30 0.19
CA LEU A 125 23.58 1.48 0.66
C LEU A 125 23.94 2.78 -0.08
N PRO A 126 25.19 3.03 -0.52
CA PRO A 126 25.49 4.21 -1.34
C PRO A 126 24.63 4.31 -2.62
N CYS A 127 24.19 3.19 -3.19
CA CYS A 127 23.28 3.16 -4.35
C CYS A 127 21.97 3.93 -4.07
N LEU A 128 21.44 3.82 -2.85
CA LEU A 128 20.20 4.52 -2.44
C LEU A 128 20.35 6.04 -2.41
N SER A 129 21.60 6.53 -2.41
CA SER A 129 21.94 7.96 -2.44
C SER A 129 22.55 8.42 -3.77
N GLY A 130 22.47 7.59 -4.81
CA GLY A 130 22.89 7.93 -6.18
C GLY A 130 24.35 7.64 -6.53
N TYR A 131 25.08 6.92 -5.68
CA TYR A 131 26.44 6.46 -6.01
C TYR A 131 26.40 5.15 -6.79
N VAL A 132 27.36 4.95 -7.70
CA VAL A 132 27.52 3.69 -8.43
C VAL A 132 28.48 2.80 -7.65
N VAL A 133 27.99 1.64 -7.21
CA VAL A 133 28.75 0.61 -6.50
C VAL A 133 28.91 -0.61 -7.40
N GLY A 134 30.14 -1.10 -7.56
CA GLY A 134 30.49 -2.13 -8.53
C GLY A 134 30.54 -1.55 -9.94
N ASP A 135 29.43 -1.59 -10.66
CA ASP A 135 29.22 -0.91 -11.94
C ASP A 135 27.74 -0.49 -12.08
N SER A 136 27.38 0.12 -13.22
CA SER A 136 25.99 0.59 -13.42
C SER A 136 24.99 -0.56 -13.49
N ASP A 137 25.34 -1.70 -14.10
CA ASP A 137 24.44 -2.86 -14.19
C ASP A 137 24.23 -3.48 -12.80
N ILE A 138 25.29 -3.61 -12.01
CA ILE A 138 25.22 -4.06 -10.62
C ILE A 138 24.35 -3.10 -9.78
N SER A 139 24.62 -1.79 -9.85
CA SER A 139 23.87 -0.79 -9.08
C SER A 139 22.39 -0.80 -9.44
N ASP A 140 22.05 -0.86 -10.73
CA ASP A 140 20.66 -0.91 -11.20
C ASP A 140 19.94 -2.17 -10.74
N ARG A 141 20.62 -3.32 -10.74
CA ARG A 141 20.08 -4.60 -10.23
C ARG A 141 19.86 -4.55 -8.72
N VAL A 142 20.79 -4.00 -7.95
CA VAL A 142 20.59 -3.84 -6.49
C VAL A 142 19.43 -2.92 -6.20
N LEU A 143 19.30 -1.81 -6.92
CA LEU A 143 18.15 -0.92 -6.79
C LEU A 143 16.85 -1.63 -7.21
N TRP A 144 16.88 -2.49 -8.22
CA TRP A 144 15.73 -3.32 -8.59
C TRP A 144 15.36 -4.31 -7.48
N ASP A 145 16.33 -5.04 -6.92
CA ASP A 145 16.13 -5.99 -5.82
C ASP A 145 15.62 -5.30 -4.55
N PHE A 146 16.05 -4.07 -4.31
CA PHE A 146 15.57 -3.23 -3.22
C PHE A 146 14.10 -2.90 -3.42
N ARG A 147 13.72 -2.41 -4.60
CA ARG A 147 12.32 -2.14 -4.94
C ARG A 147 11.46 -3.41 -4.90
N ARG A 148 11.98 -4.54 -5.39
CA ARG A 148 11.25 -5.81 -5.30
C ARG A 148 11.04 -6.25 -3.86
N THR A 149 12.03 -6.04 -2.98
CA THR A 149 11.91 -6.29 -1.54
C THR A 149 10.78 -5.46 -0.92
N LEU A 150 10.74 -4.15 -1.22
CA LEU A 150 9.66 -3.29 -0.76
C LEU A 150 8.28 -3.78 -1.24
N ALA A 151 8.14 -4.14 -2.52
CA ALA A 151 6.89 -4.66 -3.09
C ALA A 151 6.44 -5.96 -2.42
N ASP A 152 7.37 -6.90 -2.18
CA ASP A 152 7.08 -8.16 -1.46
C ASP A 152 6.60 -7.85 -0.02
N MET A 153 7.25 -6.89 0.65
CA MET A 153 6.91 -6.50 2.02
C MET A 153 5.57 -5.76 2.10
N PHE A 154 5.20 -4.88 1.16
CA PHE A 154 3.85 -4.30 1.16
C PHE A 154 2.78 -5.38 1.09
N ALA A 155 2.95 -6.37 0.21
CA ALA A 155 1.98 -7.45 0.07
C ALA A 155 1.88 -8.32 1.34
N GLU A 156 3.01 -8.73 1.90
CA GLU A 156 3.03 -9.64 3.06
C GLU A 156 2.73 -8.92 4.37
N ASN A 157 3.43 -7.82 4.63
CA ASN A 157 3.46 -7.16 5.93
C ASN A 157 2.31 -6.18 6.13
N HIS A 158 1.74 -5.64 5.05
CA HIS A 158 0.53 -4.82 5.14
C HIS A 158 -0.73 -5.66 4.86
N TYR A 159 -0.89 -6.09 3.61
CA TYR A 159 -2.12 -6.73 3.13
C TYR A 159 -2.33 -8.13 3.74
N GLY A 160 -1.27 -8.93 3.83
CA GLY A 160 -1.30 -10.26 4.45
C GLY A 160 -1.62 -10.20 5.94
N VAL A 161 -0.83 -9.44 6.71
CA VAL A 161 -1.02 -9.29 8.15
C VAL A 161 -2.39 -8.72 8.51
N LEU A 162 -2.86 -7.69 7.79
CA LEU A 162 -4.20 -7.13 8.02
C LEU A 162 -5.29 -8.17 7.83
N THR A 163 -5.23 -8.93 6.74
CA THR A 163 -6.25 -9.92 6.44
C THR A 163 -6.22 -11.06 7.44
N GLU A 164 -5.03 -11.56 7.79
CA GLU A 164 -4.88 -12.60 8.81
C GLU A 164 -5.48 -12.16 10.15
N PHE A 165 -5.17 -10.93 10.60
CA PHE A 165 -5.72 -10.40 11.85
C PHE A 165 -7.25 -10.28 11.80
N LEU A 166 -7.82 -9.81 10.68
CA LEU A 166 -9.28 -9.69 10.53
C LEU A 166 -9.96 -11.07 10.49
N HIS A 167 -9.31 -12.07 9.91
CA HIS A 167 -9.78 -13.46 9.94
C HIS A 167 -9.84 -14.03 11.36
N GLU A 168 -8.90 -13.67 12.25
CA GLU A 168 -8.99 -14.04 13.69
C GLU A 168 -10.30 -13.54 14.34
N MET A 169 -10.90 -12.48 13.79
CA MET A 169 -12.16 -11.88 14.26
C MET A 169 -13.40 -12.34 13.45
N GLY A 170 -13.23 -13.25 12.48
CA GLY A 170 -14.30 -13.71 11.59
C GLY A 170 -14.73 -12.65 10.56
N ILE A 171 -13.84 -11.72 10.21
CA ILE A 171 -14.08 -10.62 9.27
C ILE A 171 -13.26 -10.83 8.01
N GLY A 172 -13.90 -10.76 6.84
CA GLY A 172 -13.22 -10.80 5.55
C GLY A 172 -12.73 -9.43 5.07
N THR A 173 -11.99 -9.41 3.97
CA THR A 173 -11.44 -8.18 3.38
C THR A 173 -11.92 -7.93 1.95
N TYR A 174 -12.21 -6.66 1.66
CA TYR A 174 -12.15 -6.14 0.30
C TYR A 174 -10.87 -5.32 0.18
N GLY A 175 -10.25 -5.27 -1.00
CA GLY A 175 -9.09 -4.40 -1.17
C GLY A 175 -8.80 -3.95 -2.60
N GLU A 176 -8.46 -2.68 -2.72
CA GLU A 176 -8.15 -2.03 -4.01
C GLU A 176 -6.65 -2.01 -4.35
N ALA A 177 -5.77 -2.28 -3.38
CA ALA A 177 -4.33 -2.11 -3.53
C ALA A 177 -4.00 -0.64 -3.89
N SER A 178 -3.23 -0.37 -4.95
CA SER A 178 -2.95 1.01 -5.35
C SER A 178 -4.20 1.80 -5.73
N GLY A 179 -5.16 1.20 -6.45
CA GLY A 179 -6.30 1.89 -7.07
C GLY A 179 -5.94 2.72 -8.30
N VAL A 180 -6.86 3.58 -8.74
CA VAL A 180 -6.74 4.38 -9.97
C VAL A 180 -5.89 5.63 -9.73
N SER A 181 -4.91 5.88 -10.60
CA SER A 181 -4.07 7.10 -10.58
C SER A 181 -3.15 7.25 -9.35
N LEU A 182 -2.91 6.16 -8.62
CA LEU A 182 -2.16 6.15 -7.37
C LEU A 182 -0.92 5.27 -7.50
N GLU A 183 0.10 5.79 -8.17
CA GLU A 183 1.32 5.03 -8.44
C GLU A 183 2.18 4.91 -7.17
N ILE A 184 2.19 3.72 -6.60
CA ILE A 184 3.14 3.32 -5.57
C ILE A 184 4.04 2.19 -6.04
N LEU A 185 5.07 1.94 -5.25
CA LEU A 185 6.01 0.88 -5.49
C LEU A 185 5.43 -0.45 -4.97
N GLU A 186 4.52 -1.03 -5.75
CA GLU A 186 3.89 -2.30 -5.43
C GLU A 186 3.79 -3.25 -6.63
N ASP A 187 3.38 -4.48 -6.31
CA ASP A 187 2.86 -5.46 -7.26
C ASP A 187 1.37 -5.66 -6.94
N ALA A 188 0.50 -4.94 -7.63
CA ALA A 188 -0.94 -4.91 -7.33
C ALA A 188 -1.59 -6.30 -7.36
N LEU A 189 -1.12 -7.20 -8.25
CA LEU A 189 -1.60 -8.59 -8.29
C LEU A 189 -1.21 -9.32 -7.01
N LEU A 190 0.05 -9.19 -6.58
CA LEU A 190 0.54 -9.80 -5.35
C LEU A 190 -0.15 -9.23 -4.10
N CYS A 191 -0.38 -7.92 -4.03
CA CYS A 191 -1.13 -7.30 -2.93
C CYS A 191 -2.56 -7.87 -2.85
N LYS A 192 -3.27 -7.90 -4.00
CA LYS A 192 -4.64 -8.42 -4.08
C LYS A 192 -4.76 -9.93 -3.82
N LYS A 193 -3.66 -10.71 -3.88
CA LYS A 193 -3.62 -12.12 -3.46
C LYS A 193 -4.13 -12.33 -2.03
N TYR A 194 -3.73 -11.42 -1.14
CA TYR A 194 -4.00 -11.54 0.30
C TYR A 194 -5.43 -11.11 0.66
N MET A 195 -6.11 -10.34 -0.18
CA MET A 195 -7.50 -9.93 0.05
C MET A 195 -8.47 -11.07 -0.23
N ASP A 196 -9.58 -11.17 0.52
CA ASP A 196 -10.63 -12.15 0.22
C ASP A 196 -11.38 -11.79 -1.06
N ILE A 197 -11.66 -10.50 -1.24
CA ILE A 197 -12.36 -9.96 -2.40
C ILE A 197 -11.49 -8.87 -3.03
N PRO A 198 -10.74 -9.18 -4.09
CA PRO A 198 -10.04 -8.15 -4.86
C PRO A 198 -11.07 -7.20 -5.48
N MET A 199 -10.81 -5.92 -5.32
CA MET A 199 -11.67 -4.84 -5.79
C MET A 199 -10.85 -3.93 -6.70
N GLY A 200 -11.47 -3.33 -7.71
CA GLY A 200 -10.89 -2.18 -8.42
C GLY A 200 -11.93 -1.08 -8.52
N GLU A 201 -11.65 -0.04 -9.28
CA GLU A 201 -12.51 1.14 -9.31
C GLU A 201 -12.86 1.58 -10.74
N PHE A 202 -14.09 2.06 -10.95
CA PHE A 202 -14.45 2.81 -12.15
C PHE A 202 -15.42 3.95 -11.87
N TRP A 203 -15.19 5.05 -12.58
CA TRP A 203 -15.95 6.28 -12.42
C TRP A 203 -17.05 6.35 -13.48
N TYR A 204 -18.15 7.04 -13.18
CA TYR A 204 -19.23 7.27 -14.16
C TYR A 204 -18.72 8.00 -15.39
N ARG A 205 -17.77 8.93 -15.19
CA ARG A 205 -17.02 9.59 -16.26
C ARG A 205 -15.53 9.42 -15.96
N ALA A 206 -14.76 9.04 -16.97
CA ALA A 206 -13.30 8.99 -16.85
C ALA A 206 -12.75 10.39 -16.57
N LEU A 207 -12.28 10.63 -15.34
CA LEU A 207 -11.53 11.83 -14.97
C LEU A 207 -10.01 11.59 -15.00
N HIS A 208 -9.60 10.32 -15.02
CA HIS A 208 -8.24 9.87 -15.26
C HIS A 208 -8.12 9.21 -16.65
N PRO A 209 -6.90 9.03 -17.19
CA PRO A 209 -6.70 8.25 -18.41
C PRO A 209 -7.38 6.88 -18.34
N GLU A 210 -8.11 6.50 -19.39
CA GLU A 210 -8.90 5.25 -19.40
C GLU A 210 -8.06 4.00 -19.05
N LEU A 211 -6.78 4.00 -19.45
CA LEU A 211 -5.83 2.93 -19.15
C LEU A 211 -5.73 2.61 -17.66
N MET A 212 -5.85 3.60 -16.78
CA MET A 212 -5.71 3.39 -15.34
C MET A 212 -6.89 2.58 -14.78
N TYR A 213 -8.12 2.87 -15.22
CA TYR A 213 -9.29 2.05 -14.85
C TYR A 213 -9.18 0.63 -15.39
N TYR A 214 -8.64 0.46 -16.61
CA TYR A 214 -8.41 -0.88 -17.17
C TYR A 214 -7.39 -1.67 -16.36
N GLN A 215 -6.29 -1.04 -15.97
CA GLN A 215 -5.24 -1.66 -15.19
C GLN A 215 -5.74 -2.11 -13.83
N ASP A 216 -6.52 -1.28 -13.15
CA ASP A 216 -7.02 -1.62 -11.82
C ASP A 216 -8.11 -2.70 -11.86
N ILE A 217 -9.17 -2.52 -12.67
CA ILE A 217 -10.26 -3.50 -12.76
C ILE A 217 -9.75 -4.85 -13.30
N ARG A 218 -8.97 -4.85 -14.38
CA ARG A 218 -8.40 -6.11 -14.90
C ARG A 218 -7.33 -6.67 -13.97
N GLY A 219 -6.65 -5.84 -13.19
CA GLY A 219 -5.73 -6.26 -12.15
C GLY A 219 -6.46 -7.06 -11.06
N ALA A 220 -7.59 -6.53 -10.56
CA ALA A 220 -8.46 -7.21 -9.62
C ALA A 220 -9.01 -8.53 -10.19
N ALA A 221 -9.53 -8.51 -11.42
CA ALA A 221 -10.02 -9.71 -12.09
C ALA A 221 -8.91 -10.75 -12.31
N SER A 222 -7.71 -10.32 -12.71
CA SER A 222 -6.56 -11.20 -12.91
C SER A 222 -6.10 -11.83 -11.60
N ALA A 223 -6.02 -11.05 -10.52
CA ALA A 223 -5.71 -11.57 -9.19
C ALA A 223 -6.75 -12.60 -8.74
N ALA A 224 -8.03 -12.33 -8.95
CA ALA A 224 -9.09 -13.27 -8.63
C ALA A 224 -8.94 -14.59 -9.40
N HIS A 225 -8.73 -14.53 -10.72
CA HIS A 225 -8.56 -15.72 -11.54
C HIS A 225 -7.31 -16.53 -11.18
N VAL A 226 -6.17 -15.87 -10.95
CA VAL A 226 -4.89 -16.53 -10.66
C VAL A 226 -4.88 -17.14 -9.25
N TYR A 227 -5.47 -16.45 -8.26
CA TYR A 227 -5.46 -16.87 -6.86
C TYR A 227 -6.75 -17.56 -6.40
N GLY A 228 -7.67 -17.85 -7.32
CA GLY A 228 -8.88 -18.62 -7.03
C GLY A 228 -9.90 -17.89 -6.16
N LYS A 229 -10.03 -16.56 -6.31
CA LYS A 229 -11.07 -15.77 -5.64
C LYS A 229 -12.31 -15.74 -6.52
N GLU A 230 -13.48 -16.01 -5.93
CA GLU A 230 -14.74 -16.11 -6.69
C GLU A 230 -15.32 -14.74 -7.04
N ILE A 231 -15.04 -13.72 -6.24
CA ILE A 231 -15.66 -12.40 -6.34
C ILE A 231 -14.62 -11.39 -6.80
N VAL A 232 -15.00 -10.58 -7.79
CA VAL A 232 -14.29 -9.38 -8.22
C VAL A 232 -15.24 -8.22 -7.98
N ALA A 233 -14.93 -7.42 -6.97
CA ALA A 233 -15.70 -6.24 -6.65
C ALA A 233 -15.24 -5.04 -7.48
N ALA A 234 -16.11 -4.04 -7.61
CA ALA A 234 -15.72 -2.74 -8.12
C ALA A 234 -16.35 -1.60 -7.33
N GLU A 235 -15.54 -0.61 -6.93
CA GLU A 235 -16.05 0.71 -6.59
C GLU A 235 -16.64 1.28 -7.87
N SER A 236 -17.95 1.53 -7.85
CA SER A 236 -18.73 1.69 -9.06
C SER A 236 -19.42 3.04 -9.13
N PHE A 237 -19.25 3.70 -10.28
CA PHE A 237 -19.94 4.93 -10.67
C PHE A 237 -19.52 6.18 -9.89
N THR A 238 -18.28 6.23 -9.42
CA THR A 238 -17.68 7.40 -8.75
C THR A 238 -17.79 8.66 -9.61
N GLY A 239 -18.10 9.79 -8.99
CA GLY A 239 -18.25 11.10 -9.65
C GLY A 239 -19.56 11.30 -10.44
N GLY A 240 -20.51 10.37 -10.38
CA GLY A 240 -21.87 10.58 -10.89
C GLY A 240 -22.67 11.61 -10.08
N GLY A 241 -23.84 11.99 -10.58
CA GLY A 241 -24.87 12.76 -9.87
C GLY A 241 -26.12 11.91 -9.59
N TYR A 242 -27.26 12.32 -10.16
CA TYR A 242 -28.57 11.65 -10.01
C TYR A 242 -28.92 10.85 -11.27
N GLU A 243 -28.00 10.02 -11.74
CA GLU A 243 -28.20 9.18 -12.90
C GLU A 243 -29.32 8.16 -12.68
N SER A 244 -30.11 7.92 -13.73
CA SER A 244 -31.05 6.81 -13.75
C SER A 244 -30.33 5.47 -13.93
N PRO A 245 -30.94 4.34 -13.53
CA PRO A 245 -30.40 3.02 -13.87
C PRO A 245 -30.16 2.82 -15.38
N ASN A 246 -30.99 3.43 -16.24
CA ASN A 246 -30.83 3.36 -17.69
C ASN A 246 -29.51 4.00 -18.17
N THR A 247 -29.07 5.08 -17.53
CA THR A 247 -27.82 5.77 -17.88
C THR A 247 -26.58 5.06 -17.32
N LEU A 248 -26.71 4.36 -16.19
CA LEU A 248 -25.62 3.58 -15.59
C LEU A 248 -25.43 2.21 -16.26
N LYS A 249 -26.45 1.69 -16.95
CA LYS A 249 -26.45 0.35 -17.54
C LYS A 249 -25.25 0.08 -18.43
N THR A 250 -24.97 0.95 -19.40
CA THR A 250 -23.92 0.70 -20.41
C THR A 250 -22.54 0.58 -19.78
N ILE A 251 -22.19 1.47 -18.84
CA ILE A 251 -20.87 1.44 -18.20
C ILE A 251 -20.77 0.27 -17.19
N GLY A 252 -21.83 -0.04 -16.46
CA GLY A 252 -21.87 -1.22 -15.60
C GLY A 252 -21.71 -2.53 -16.39
N ASP A 253 -22.48 -2.70 -17.47
CA ASP A 253 -22.38 -3.85 -18.39
C ASP A 253 -20.96 -4.00 -18.93
N TYR A 254 -20.35 -2.89 -19.31
CA TYR A 254 -18.97 -2.90 -19.80
C TYR A 254 -18.01 -3.46 -18.77
N TRP A 255 -18.05 -3.01 -17.52
CA TRP A 255 -17.14 -3.50 -16.48
C TRP A 255 -17.42 -4.93 -16.04
N PHE A 256 -18.68 -5.40 -16.13
CA PHE A 256 -18.98 -6.84 -16.03
C PHE A 256 -18.22 -7.64 -17.12
N THR A 257 -18.11 -7.13 -18.36
CA THR A 257 -17.30 -7.81 -19.40
C THR A 257 -15.79 -7.80 -19.13
N GLN A 258 -15.32 -6.95 -18.21
CA GLN A 258 -13.91 -6.87 -17.82
C GLN A 258 -13.55 -7.77 -16.63
N GLY A 259 -14.53 -8.49 -16.08
CA GLY A 259 -14.34 -9.49 -15.02
C GLY A 259 -14.96 -9.11 -13.67
N VAL A 260 -15.51 -7.90 -13.51
CA VAL A 260 -16.30 -7.54 -12.33
C VAL A 260 -17.50 -8.49 -12.22
N ASN A 261 -17.83 -8.92 -11.01
CA ASN A 261 -19.06 -9.67 -10.74
C ASN A 261 -19.78 -9.22 -9.46
N ARG A 262 -19.26 -8.17 -8.79
CA ARG A 262 -19.90 -7.50 -7.67
C ARG A 262 -19.75 -5.98 -7.77
N ILE A 263 -20.87 -5.29 -7.89
CA ILE A 263 -20.94 -3.83 -7.86
C ILE A 263 -21.00 -3.35 -6.41
N VAL A 264 -20.11 -2.41 -6.05
CA VAL A 264 -20.16 -1.64 -4.80
C VAL A 264 -20.43 -0.19 -5.18
N PHE A 265 -21.65 0.29 -4.95
CA PHE A 265 -22.05 1.62 -5.36
C PHE A 265 -21.31 2.71 -4.57
N HIS A 266 -20.58 3.56 -5.27
CA HIS A 266 -20.07 4.83 -4.75
C HIS A 266 -21.06 5.94 -5.12
N THR A 267 -21.86 6.51 -4.21
CA THR A 267 -22.05 6.18 -2.78
C THR A 267 -23.52 6.24 -2.35
N SER A 268 -23.84 5.60 -1.23
CA SER A 268 -25.09 5.79 -0.49
C SER A 268 -24.86 6.66 0.75
N ALA A 269 -24.72 7.97 0.54
CA ALA A 269 -24.49 8.92 1.63
C ALA A 269 -25.62 8.86 2.68
N HIS A 270 -25.23 8.77 3.96
CA HIS A 270 -26.18 8.68 5.08
C HIS A 270 -27.09 9.92 5.18
N GLN A 271 -28.39 9.66 5.32
CA GLN A 271 -29.43 10.68 5.50
C GLN A 271 -29.91 10.72 6.96
N PRO A 272 -29.41 11.65 7.79
CA PRO A 272 -29.85 11.78 9.17
C PRO A 272 -31.22 12.47 9.32
N LEU A 273 -31.73 13.09 8.24
CA LEU A 273 -32.98 13.83 8.19
C LEU A 273 -33.76 13.44 6.94
N ASP A 274 -35.10 13.54 6.97
CA ASP A 274 -35.98 13.23 5.82
C ASP A 274 -36.00 14.34 4.72
N THR A 275 -35.12 15.33 4.82
CA THR A 275 -35.05 16.46 3.87
C THR A 275 -34.49 15.99 2.53
N LYS A 276 -35.18 16.33 1.43
CA LYS A 276 -34.77 15.93 0.07
C LYS A 276 -33.95 17.04 -0.64
N PRO A 277 -32.97 16.69 -1.50
CA PRO A 277 -32.49 15.33 -1.77
C PRO A 277 -31.56 14.79 -0.68
N GLY A 278 -31.21 15.64 0.31
CA GLY A 278 -30.43 15.25 1.46
C GLY A 278 -28.91 15.46 1.29
N ASN A 279 -28.13 14.80 2.13
CA ASN A 279 -26.68 14.83 2.11
C ASN A 279 -26.13 14.12 0.87
N THR A 280 -25.02 14.64 0.35
CA THR A 280 -24.28 14.05 -0.78
C THR A 280 -22.81 13.95 -0.44
N MET A 281 -22.12 13.03 -1.11
CA MET A 281 -20.66 12.89 -1.16
C MET A 281 -20.23 12.99 -2.63
N VAL A 282 -18.97 12.73 -2.94
CA VAL A 282 -18.58 12.43 -4.33
C VAL A 282 -19.52 11.33 -4.81
N GLY A 283 -20.34 11.62 -5.84
CA GLY A 283 -21.46 10.75 -6.22
C GLY A 283 -20.97 9.46 -6.88
N THR A 284 -21.83 8.64 -7.47
CA THR A 284 -23.27 8.78 -7.75
C THR A 284 -24.13 8.85 -6.48
N HIS A 285 -25.24 9.59 -6.49
CA HIS A 285 -26.12 9.80 -5.34
C HIS A 285 -27.24 8.75 -5.28
N ILE A 286 -26.94 7.57 -4.71
CA ILE A 286 -27.88 6.44 -4.59
C ILE A 286 -28.21 6.23 -3.12
N ASN A 287 -29.23 6.90 -2.59
CA ASN A 287 -29.62 6.87 -1.16
C ASN A 287 -31.13 6.80 -0.93
#